data_AF-A0A931HC67-F1
#
_entry.id   AF-A0A931HC67-F1
#
_cell.length_a   1.000
_cell.length_b   1.000
_cell.length_c   1.000
_cell.angle_alpha   90.00
_cell.angle_beta   90.00
_cell.angle_gamma   90.00
#
_symmetry.space_group_name_H-M   'P 1'
#
loop_
_entity.id
_entity.type
_entity.pdbx_description
1 polymer ?
#
loop_
_entity_poly.entity_id
_entity_poly.type
_entity_poly.pdbx_seq_one_letter_code
_entity_poly.pdbx_strand_id
1 'polypeptide(L)'
;MTQQNPEAAAEAGKVLAGFRSSIDNIDAALIHMLAERFRITQAVGAYKAEHNLPASDPGREKIQIERLRRLAEDAHLDPDFGEKFLRFIIDEVIRHHERAKAG
;
A
#
# COMPACT_ATOMS: atom_id res chain seq x y z
N MET A 1 -30.58 -24.76 -22.15
CA MET A 1 -30.74 -24.26 -20.77
C MET A 1 -30.13 -25.30 -19.84
N THR A 2 -28.85 -25.16 -19.49
CA THR A 2 -28.21 -26.01 -18.48
C THR A 2 -28.75 -25.58 -17.12
N GLN A 3 -29.62 -26.41 -16.52
CA GLN A 3 -30.02 -26.23 -15.13
C GLN A 3 -28.75 -26.39 -14.28
N GLN A 4 -28.30 -25.31 -13.64
CA GLN A 4 -27.21 -25.37 -12.67
C GLN A 4 -27.67 -26.21 -11.47
N ASN A 5 -26.90 -27.24 -11.14
CA ASN A 5 -27.14 -28.08 -9.97
C ASN A 5 -27.07 -27.20 -8.70
N PRO A 6 -28.15 -27.08 -7.90
CA PRO A 6 -28.19 -26.22 -6.71
C PRO A 6 -27.15 -26.60 -5.65
N GLU A 7 -26.76 -27.88 -5.56
CA GLU A 7 -25.69 -28.32 -4.64
C GLU A 7 -24.31 -27.80 -5.08
N ALA A 8 -24.03 -27.80 -6.39
CA ALA A 8 -22.79 -27.25 -6.93
C ALA A 8 -22.71 -25.73 -6.75
N ALA A 9 -23.85 -25.03 -6.87
CA ALA A 9 -23.92 -23.60 -6.60
C ALA A 9 -23.70 -23.27 -5.11
N ALA A 10 -24.27 -24.08 -4.20
CA ALA A 10 -24.06 -23.93 -2.76
C ALA A 10 -22.59 -24.18 -2.36
N GLU A 11 -21.95 -25.18 -2.95
CA GLU A 11 -20.53 -25.48 -2.70
C GLU A 11 -19.61 -24.38 -3.25
N ALA A 12 -19.86 -23.90 -4.47
CA ALA A 12 -19.14 -22.75 -5.03
C ALA A 12 -19.27 -21.50 -4.13
N GLY A 13 -20.46 -21.28 -3.55
CA GLY A 13 -20.70 -20.19 -2.59
C GLY A 13 -19.82 -20.28 -1.34
N LYS A 14 -19.66 -21.49 -0.78
CA LYS A 14 -18.80 -21.71 0.40
C LYS A 14 -17.32 -21.48 0.07
N VAL A 15 -16.85 -21.98 -1.07
CA VAL A 15 -15.46 -21.77 -1.51
C VAL A 15 -15.17 -20.28 -1.71
N LEU A 16 -16.08 -19.55 -2.38
CA LEU A 16 -15.94 -18.11 -2.57
C LEU A 16 -15.97 -17.34 -1.24
N ALA A 17 -16.80 -17.76 -0.28
CA ALA A 17 -16.81 -17.16 1.05
C ALA A 17 -15.47 -17.35 1.78
N GLY A 18 -14.86 -18.53 1.66
CA GLY A 18 -13.53 -18.80 2.20
C GLY A 18 -12.45 -17.89 1.60
N PHE A 19 -12.42 -17.74 0.27
CA PHE A 19 -11.48 -16.81 -0.38
C PHE A 19 -11.68 -15.36 0.04
N ARG A 20 -12.93 -14.91 0.16
CA ARG A 20 -13.24 -13.54 0.62
C ARG A 20 -12.76 -13.31 2.05
N SER A 21 -12.98 -14.25 2.95
CA SER A 21 -12.48 -14.15 4.32
C SER A 21 -10.95 -14.03 4.37
N SER A 22 -10.22 -14.78 3.52
CA SER A 22 -8.77 -14.63 3.41
C SER A 22 -8.35 -13.27 2.87
N ILE A 23 -9.08 -12.72 1.88
CA ILE A 23 -8.85 -11.37 1.35
C ILE A 23 -9.07 -10.32 2.45
N ASP A 24 -10.19 -10.40 3.17
CA ASP A 24 -10.52 -9.46 4.26
C ASP A 24 -9.41 -9.42 5.33
N ASN A 25 -8.84 -10.59 5.66
CA ASN A 25 -7.72 -10.67 6.60
C ASN A 25 -6.43 -10.01 6.06
N ILE A 26 -6.14 -10.18 4.77
CA ILE A 26 -4.99 -9.53 4.12
C ILE A 26 -5.20 -8.02 4.10
N ASP A 27 -6.40 -7.56 3.76
CA ASP A 27 -6.74 -6.13 3.71
C ASP A 27 -6.60 -5.47 5.09
N ALA A 28 -7.04 -6.14 6.16
CA ALA A 28 -6.82 -5.67 7.53
C ALA A 28 -5.32 -5.53 7.85
N ALA A 29 -4.50 -6.52 7.48
CA ALA A 29 -3.06 -6.45 7.67
C ALA A 29 -2.42 -5.31 6.87
N LEU A 30 -2.84 -5.08 5.63
CA LEU A 30 -2.37 -3.97 4.79
C LEU A 30 -2.67 -2.62 5.44
N ILE A 31 -3.88 -2.42 5.97
CA ILE A 31 -4.25 -1.16 6.66
C ILE A 31 -3.39 -0.94 7.89
N HIS A 32 -3.16 -1.97 8.72
CA HIS A 32 -2.29 -1.83 9.89
C HIS A 32 -0.84 -1.51 9.53
N MET A 33 -0.29 -2.16 8.49
CA MET A 33 1.07 -1.87 8.02
C MET A 33 1.19 -0.45 7.45
N LEU A 34 0.17 0.02 6.72
CA LEU A 34 0.12 1.39 6.24
C LEU A 34 0.07 2.38 7.41
N ALA A 35 -0.76 2.15 8.42
CA ALA A 35 -0.84 3.02 9.60
C ALA A 35 0.53 3.18 10.28
N GLU A 36 1.25 2.08 10.47
CA GLU A 36 2.59 2.10 11.06
C GLU A 36 3.60 2.84 10.16
N ARG A 37 3.55 2.60 8.84
CA ARG A 37 4.38 3.34 7.88
C ARG A 37 4.10 4.84 7.95
N PHE A 38 2.84 5.26 8.02
CA PHE A 38 2.46 6.66 8.11
C PHE A 38 2.96 7.31 9.41
N ARG A 39 2.83 6.62 10.54
CA ARG A 39 3.38 7.07 11.84
C ARG A 39 4.88 7.37 11.75
N ILE A 40 5.66 6.48 11.12
CA ILE A 40 7.09 6.68 10.91
C ILE A 40 7.34 7.87 9.99
N THR A 41 6.62 7.99 8.87
CA THR A 41 6.80 9.12 7.96
C THR A 41 6.42 10.46 8.58
N GLN A 42 5.45 10.52 9.50
CA GLN A 42 5.17 11.72 10.27
C GLN A 42 6.35 12.12 11.16
N ALA A 43 6.96 11.15 11.87
CA ALA A 43 8.16 11.40 12.66
C ALA A 43 9.33 11.89 11.79
N VAL A 44 9.52 11.32 10.60
CA VAL A 44 10.50 11.80 9.62
C VAL A 44 10.20 13.25 9.19
N GLY A 45 8.92 13.58 8.97
CA GLY A 45 8.49 14.93 8.63
C GLY A 45 8.80 15.95 9.72
N ALA A 46 8.48 15.61 10.98
CA ALA A 46 8.78 16.44 12.15
C ALA A 46 10.29 16.66 12.31
N TYR A 47 11.08 15.58 12.21
CA TYR A 47 12.54 15.67 12.26
C TYR A 47 13.11 16.56 11.15
N LYS A 48 12.62 16.39 9.91
CA LYS A 48 13.01 17.26 8.78
C LYS A 48 12.66 18.72 9.02
N ALA A 49 11.49 19.00 9.59
CA ALA A 49 11.08 20.37 9.90
C ALA A 49 11.98 21.02 10.95
N GLU A 50 12.27 20.32 12.05
CA GLU A 50 13.17 20.77 13.12
C GLU A 50 14.57 21.13 12.58
N HIS A 51 15.06 20.39 11.59
CA HIS A 51 16.40 20.55 11.03
C HIS A 51 16.44 21.35 9.72
N ASN A 52 15.35 22.03 9.35
CA ASN A 52 15.22 22.79 8.09
C ASN A 52 15.57 21.97 6.82
N LEU A 53 15.29 20.66 6.85
CA LEU A 53 15.50 19.77 5.70
C LEU A 53 14.32 19.83 4.72
N PRO A 54 14.58 19.59 3.42
CA PRO A 54 13.53 19.56 2.40
C PRO A 54 12.58 18.37 2.60
N ALA A 55 11.30 18.59 2.30
CA ALA A 55 10.26 17.56 2.40
C ALA A 55 10.49 16.45 1.36
N SER A 56 10.77 16.85 0.11
CA SER A 56 11.17 15.94 -0.98
C SER A 56 12.68 15.68 -0.98
N ASP A 57 13.03 14.45 -1.34
CA ASP A 57 14.41 14.01 -1.61
C ASP A 57 14.37 13.13 -2.87
N PRO A 58 14.56 13.72 -4.07
CA PRO A 58 14.42 13.00 -5.33
C PRO A 58 15.38 11.80 -5.46
N GLY A 59 16.58 11.90 -4.88
CA GLY A 59 17.56 10.81 -4.86
C GLY A 59 17.05 9.63 -4.03
N ARG A 60 16.53 9.91 -2.84
CA ARG A 60 15.93 8.88 -1.99
C ARG A 60 14.65 8.28 -2.59
N GLU A 61 13.81 9.09 -3.21
CA GLU A 61 12.59 8.66 -3.89
C GLU A 61 12.88 7.69 -5.04
N LYS A 62 13.89 8.00 -5.88
CA LYS A 62 14.32 7.12 -6.97
C LYS A 62 14.78 5.74 -6.46
N ILE A 63 15.61 5.71 -5.40
CA ILE A 63 16.08 4.45 -4.79
C ILE A 63 14.92 3.63 -4.22
N GLN A 64 13.91 4.30 -3.63
CA GLN A 64 12.72 3.61 -3.13
C GLN A 64 11.92 2.97 -4.27
N ILE A 65 11.69 3.69 -5.36
CA ILE A 65 10.99 3.18 -6.54
C ILE A 65 11.71 1.95 -7.10
N GLU A 66 13.02 2.05 -7.35
CA GLU A 66 13.80 0.92 -7.89
C GLU A 66 13.77 -0.32 -6.98
N ARG A 67 13.88 -0.13 -5.66
CA ARG A 67 13.79 -1.24 -4.70
C ARG A 67 12.41 -1.88 -4.71
N LEU A 68 11.34 -1.09 -4.78
CA LEU A 68 9.98 -1.62 -4.77
C LEU A 68 9.61 -2.33 -6.07
N ARG A 69 10.09 -1.86 -7.23
CA ARG A 69 9.93 -2.60 -8.49
C ARG A 69 10.51 -4.01 -8.37
N ARG A 70 11.73 -4.14 -7.83
CA ARG A 70 12.34 -5.46 -7.58
C ARG A 70 11.53 -6.32 -6.60
N LEU A 71 11.03 -5.73 -5.51
CA LEU A 71 10.17 -6.48 -4.57
C LEU A 71 8.86 -6.94 -5.21
N ALA A 72 8.28 -6.16 -6.11
CA ALA A 72 7.09 -6.57 -6.87
C ALA A 72 7.43 -7.73 -7.80
N GLU A 73 8.54 -7.66 -8.54
CA GLU A 73 9.03 -8.76 -9.40
C GLU A 73 9.23 -10.04 -8.59
N ASP A 74 9.94 -9.98 -7.46
CA ASP A 74 10.19 -11.13 -6.56
C ASP A 74 8.89 -11.73 -6.02
N ALA A 75 7.88 -10.88 -5.78
CA ALA A 75 6.56 -11.28 -5.29
C ALA A 75 5.60 -11.72 -6.42
N HIS A 76 6.06 -11.78 -7.68
CA HIS A 76 5.23 -12.06 -8.85
C HIS A 76 4.04 -11.08 -9.02
N LEU A 77 4.24 -9.84 -8.58
CA LEU A 77 3.33 -8.72 -8.75
C LEU A 77 3.81 -7.87 -9.93
N ASP A 78 2.86 -7.32 -10.71
CA ASP A 78 3.19 -6.37 -11.77
C ASP A 78 4.01 -5.19 -11.21
N PRO A 79 5.26 -4.98 -11.68
CA PRO A 79 6.13 -3.93 -11.16
C PRO A 79 5.58 -2.52 -11.40
N ASP A 80 4.82 -2.33 -12.48
CA ASP A 80 4.20 -1.04 -12.79
C ASP A 80 3.03 -0.76 -11.86
N PHE A 81 2.28 -1.79 -11.46
CA PHE A 81 1.29 -1.68 -10.40
C PHE A 81 1.94 -1.35 -9.04
N GLY A 82 3.01 -2.06 -8.67
CA GLY A 82 3.76 -1.81 -7.44
C GLY A 82 4.30 -0.38 -7.35
N GLU A 83 4.82 0.15 -8.47
CA GLU A 83 5.26 1.54 -8.56
C GLU A 83 4.10 2.53 -8.41
N LYS A 84 2.98 2.33 -9.11
CA LYS A 84 1.80 3.20 -8.99
C LYS A 84 1.28 3.27 -7.56
N PHE A 85 1.17 2.13 -6.89
CA PHE A 85 0.77 2.06 -5.50
C PHE A 85 1.72 2.85 -4.59
N LEU A 86 3.04 2.68 -4.78
CA LEU A 86 4.02 3.41 -3.99
C LEU A 86 3.94 4.93 -4.22
N ARG A 87 3.82 5.38 -5.47
CA ARG A 87 3.71 6.81 -5.79
C ARG A 87 2.53 7.44 -5.07
N PHE A 88 1.38 6.77 -5.09
CA PHE A 88 0.20 7.20 -4.33
C PHE A 88 0.50 7.39 -2.83
N ILE A 89 1.21 6.46 -2.20
CA ILE A 89 1.59 6.57 -0.78
C ILE A 89 2.61 7.69 -0.54
N ILE A 90 3.61 7.85 -1.41
CA ILE A 90 4.62 8.92 -1.30
C ILE A 90 3.94 10.29 -1.42
N ASP A 91 3.04 10.46 -2.38
CA ASP A 91 2.33 11.71 -2.60
C ASP A 91 1.51 12.10 -1.36
N GLU A 92 0.87 11.13 -0.69
CA GLU A 92 0.13 11.39 0.56
C GLU A 92 1.06 11.80 1.71
N VAL A 93 2.24 11.18 1.82
CA VAL A 93 3.24 11.56 2.82
C VAL A 93 3.75 12.99 2.59
N ILE A 94 4.04 13.36 1.34
CA ILE A 94 4.49 14.72 1.00
C ILE A 94 3.42 15.74 1.37
N ARG A 95 2.15 15.49 0.99
CA ARG A 95 1.02 16.34 1.40
C ARG A 95 0.92 16.53 2.91
N HIS A 96 1.15 15.47 3.69
CA HIS A 96 1.17 15.56 5.15
C HIS A 96 2.33 16.41 5.69
N HIS A 97 3.53 16.28 5.12
CA HIS A 97 4.68 17.10 5.51
C HIS A 97 4.47 18.57 5.20
N GLU A 98 3.90 18.89 4.04
CA GLU A 98 3.58 20.26 3.66
C GLU A 98 2.56 20.90 4.61
N ARG A 99 1.49 20.17 4.97
CA ARG A 99 0.50 20.63 5.95
C ARG A 99 1.11 20.88 7.34
N ALA A 100 2.01 19.98 7.78
CA ALA A 100 2.67 20.12 9.07
C ALA A 100 3.65 21.30 9.14
N LYS A 101 4.17 21.79 8.00
CA LYS A 101 4.97 23.02 7.93
C LYS A 101 4.13 24.31 7.90
N ALA A 102 2.84 24.20 7.54
CA ALA A 102 1.94 25.35 7.37
C ALA A 102 1.17 25.73 8.65
N GLY A 103 1.25 24.93 9.70
CA GLY A 103 0.69 25.20 11.03
C GLY A 103 1.78 25.27 12.08
#